data_AF-A0A3D2ED34-F1
#
_entry.id   AF-A0A3D2ED34-F1
#
_cell.length_a   1.000
_cell.length_b   1.000
_cell.length_c   1.000
_cell.angle_alpha   90.00
_cell.angle_beta   90.00
_cell.angle_gamma   90.00
#
_symmetry.space_group_name_H-M   'P 1'
#
loop_
_entity.id
_entity.type
_entity.pdbx_description
1 polymer ?
#
loop_
_entity_poly.entity_id
_entity_poly.type
_entity_poly.pdbx_seq_one_letter_code
_entity_poly.pdbx_strand_id
1 'polypeptide(L)'
;MFKIIEGNFKKGQYSDEEYLDNWPMLYILENGKQAYIGESTHVKTRMIQHAIAEEKRIFEKVHFIYSRLFNQSVTFDYESKLIQYIVADELFQVTNKN
;
A
#
# COMPACT_ATOMS: atom_id res chain seq x y z
N MET A 1 16.88 6.95 -4.34
CA MET A 1 15.75 7.81 -3.93
C MET A 1 14.49 6.94 -3.98
N PHE A 2 13.64 7.00 -2.96
CA PHE A 2 12.35 6.32 -3.00
C PHE A 2 11.41 7.05 -3.96
N LYS A 3 10.48 6.31 -4.55
CA LYS A 3 9.42 6.81 -5.41
C LYS A 3 8.08 6.50 -4.75
N ILE A 4 7.15 7.43 -4.90
CA ILE A 4 5.76 7.27 -4.47
C ILE A 4 4.88 7.51 -5.70
N ILE A 5 3.99 6.58 -5.98
CA ILE A 5 3.03 6.67 -7.09
C ILE A 5 1.62 6.45 -6.56
N GLU A 6 0.67 7.24 -7.04
CA GLU A 6 -0.75 7.14 -6.67
C GLU A 6 -1.53 6.39 -7.76
N GLY A 7 -2.51 5.60 -7.34
CA GLY A 7 -3.47 4.93 -8.22
C GLY A 7 -4.90 5.02 -7.67
N ASN A 8 -5.87 4.86 -8.56
CA ASN A 8 -7.28 4.76 -8.20
C ASN A 8 -7.63 3.31 -7.88
N PHE A 9 -7.74 2.98 -6.60
CA PHE A 9 -7.98 1.63 -6.13
C PHE A 9 -9.37 1.12 -6.54
N LYS A 10 -10.42 1.94 -6.39
CA LYS A 10 -11.79 1.54 -6.78
C LYS A 10 -11.94 1.19 -8.25
N LYS A 11 -11.23 1.90 -9.13
CA LYS A 11 -11.27 1.67 -10.58
C LYS A 11 -10.25 0.64 -11.05
N GLY A 12 -9.38 0.14 -10.17
CA GLY A 12 -8.28 -0.74 -10.54
C GLY A 12 -7.28 -0.10 -11.49
N GLN A 13 -7.15 1.24 -11.46
CA GLN A 13 -6.28 2.00 -12.36
C GLN A 13 -5.03 2.42 -11.60
N TYR A 14 -3.89 1.84 -11.97
CA TYR A 14 -2.59 2.08 -11.36
C TYR A 14 -1.62 2.68 -12.39
N SER A 15 -0.39 3.03 -11.98
CA SER A 15 0.62 3.51 -12.93
C SER A 15 1.11 2.38 -13.85
N ASP A 16 1.75 2.74 -14.97
CA ASP A 16 2.42 1.80 -15.87
C ASP A 16 3.90 1.53 -15.48
N GLU A 17 4.33 1.87 -14.27
CA GLU A 17 5.68 1.60 -13.79
C GLU A 17 5.96 0.09 -13.71
N GLU A 18 7.06 -0.34 -14.32
CA GLU A 18 7.49 -1.75 -14.45
C GLU A 18 7.62 -2.47 -13.10
N TYR A 19 7.96 -1.74 -12.03
CA TYR A 19 8.13 -2.28 -10.69
C TYR A 19 6.83 -2.81 -10.05
N LEU A 20 5.66 -2.52 -10.61
CA LEU A 20 4.38 -2.99 -10.07
C LEU A 20 4.12 -4.50 -10.28
N ASP A 21 4.90 -5.18 -11.13
CA ASP A 21 4.67 -6.59 -11.48
C ASP A 21 5.43 -7.58 -10.60
N ASN A 22 6.71 -7.31 -10.28
CA ASN A 22 7.55 -8.22 -9.50
C ASN A 22 8.68 -7.48 -8.76
N TRP A 23 8.33 -6.57 -7.85
CA TRP A 23 9.28 -5.85 -7.02
C TRP A 23 8.78 -5.71 -5.59
N PRO A 24 9.64 -5.79 -4.56
CA PRO A 24 9.24 -5.50 -3.19
C PRO A 24 8.78 -4.05 -3.06
N MET A 25 7.50 -3.86 -2.71
CA MET A 25 6.89 -2.56 -2.55
C MET A 25 6.03 -2.51 -1.30
N LEU A 26 5.92 -1.32 -0.73
CA LEU A 26 4.90 -0.97 0.22
C LEU A 26 3.71 -0.35 -0.49
N TYR A 27 2.53 -0.47 0.09
CA TYR A 27 1.34 0.24 -0.36
C TYR A 27 0.49 0.73 0.81
N ILE A 28 -0.22 1.84 0.59
CA ILE A 28 -1.20 2.40 1.52
C ILE A 28 -2.52 2.53 0.77
N LEU A 29 -3.55 1.82 1.21
CA LEU A 29 -4.94 2.03 0.77
C LEU A 29 -5.59 3.07 1.68
N GLU A 30 -6.30 4.05 1.12
CA GLU A 30 -6.92 5.12 1.91
C GLU A 30 -8.25 5.63 1.31
N ASN A 31 -9.08 6.27 2.16
CA ASN A 31 -10.34 6.93 1.77
C ASN A 31 -10.54 8.32 2.39
N GLY A 32 -9.45 8.96 2.81
CA GLY A 32 -9.42 10.25 3.49
C GLY A 32 -9.70 10.19 4.99
N LYS A 33 -10.05 9.01 5.53
CA LYS A 33 -10.36 8.81 6.96
C LYS A 33 -9.69 7.58 7.54
N GLN A 34 -9.62 6.51 6.77
CA GLN A 34 -9.08 5.22 7.16
C GLN A 34 -7.92 4.87 6.24
N ALA A 35 -6.94 4.17 6.78
CA ALA A 35 -5.79 3.68 6.04
C ALA A 35 -5.54 2.19 6.29
N TYR A 36 -5.01 1.50 5.29
CA TYR A 36 -4.45 0.16 5.43
C TYR A 36 -3.07 0.13 4.78
N ILE A 37 -2.07 -0.30 5.53
CA ILE A 37 -0.69 -0.39 5.08
C ILE A 37 -0.41 -1.85 4.77
N GLY A 38 0.34 -2.12 3.70
CA GLY A 38 0.78 -3.48 3.41
C GLY A 38 2.05 -3.50 2.59
N GLU A 39 2.67 -4.68 2.50
CA GLU A 39 3.77 -4.93 1.57
C GLU A 39 3.43 -6.08 0.59
N SER A 40 4.06 -6.08 -0.57
CA SER A 40 4.04 -7.22 -1.50
C SER A 40 5.14 -7.11 -2.54
N THR A 41 5.59 -8.25 -3.04
CA THR A 41 6.39 -8.35 -4.28
C THR A 41 5.54 -8.35 -5.54
N HIS A 42 4.24 -8.64 -5.44
CA HIS A 42 3.30 -8.76 -6.56
C HIS A 42 2.08 -7.85 -6.31
N VAL A 43 2.32 -6.54 -6.28
CA VAL A 43 1.31 -5.58 -5.82
C VAL A 43 0.05 -5.56 -6.67
N LYS A 44 0.11 -5.72 -8.00
CA LYS A 44 -1.10 -5.78 -8.85
C LYS A 44 -2.02 -6.93 -8.44
N THR A 45 -1.48 -8.13 -8.26
CA THR A 45 -2.23 -9.30 -7.78
C THR A 45 -2.82 -9.05 -6.40
N ARG A 46 -2.04 -8.44 -5.49
CA ARG A 46 -2.52 -8.09 -4.16
C ARG A 46 -3.67 -7.06 -4.22
N MET A 47 -3.62 -6.09 -5.13
CA MET A 47 -4.70 -5.12 -5.30
C MET A 47 -5.99 -5.78 -5.80
N ILE A 48 -5.90 -6.74 -6.72
CA ILE A 48 -7.06 -7.52 -7.18
C ILE A 48 -7.69 -8.29 -6.01
N GLN A 49 -6.87 -8.93 -5.17
CA GLN A 49 -7.33 -9.61 -3.95
C GLN A 49 -8.01 -8.67 -2.97
N HIS A 50 -7.46 -7.47 -2.76
CA HIS A 50 -8.10 -6.48 -1.90
C HIS A 50 -9.38 -5.93 -2.52
N ALA A 51 -9.46 -5.75 -3.83
CA ALA A 51 -10.68 -5.23 -4.48
C ALA A 51 -11.88 -6.17 -4.32
N ILE A 52 -11.66 -7.48 -4.24
CA ILE A 52 -12.73 -8.46 -3.99
C ILE A 52 -13.11 -8.57 -2.50
N ALA A 53 -12.18 -8.27 -1.58
CA ALA A 53 -12.38 -8.35 -0.13
C ALA A 53 -13.31 -7.23 0.36
N GLU A 54 -14.42 -7.60 1.00
CA GLU A 54 -15.49 -6.67 1.40
C GLU A 54 -14.98 -5.55 2.31
N GLU A 55 -14.11 -5.88 3.26
CA GLU A 55 -13.53 -4.95 4.22
C GLU A 55 -12.58 -3.91 3.58
N LYS A 56 -12.10 -4.16 2.35
CA LYS A 56 -11.18 -3.27 1.64
C LYS A 56 -11.88 -2.40 0.60
N ARG A 57 -13.13 -2.69 0.23
CA ARG A 57 -13.92 -1.89 -0.74
C ARG A 57 -14.19 -0.46 -0.30
N ILE A 58 -14.02 -0.18 1.00
CA ILE A 58 -14.15 1.15 1.58
C ILE A 58 -13.05 2.13 1.11
N PHE A 59 -11.91 1.62 0.63
CA PHE A 59 -10.78 2.43 0.19
C PHE A 59 -11.00 2.98 -1.22
N GLU A 60 -10.42 4.15 -1.51
CA GLU A 60 -10.57 4.86 -2.77
C GLU A 60 -9.28 4.94 -3.56
N LYS A 61 -8.17 5.18 -2.87
CA LYS A 61 -6.85 5.33 -3.48
C LYS A 61 -5.88 4.28 -2.96
N VAL A 62 -4.82 4.10 -3.74
CA VAL A 62 -3.62 3.37 -3.33
C VAL A 62 -2.39 4.23 -3.59
N HIS A 63 -1.48 4.28 -2.63
CA HIS A 63 -0.14 4.85 -2.81
C HIS A 63 0.87 3.70 -2.77
N PHE A 64 1.66 3.51 -3.82
CA PHE A 64 2.76 2.56 -3.80
C PHE A 64 4.08 3.27 -3.51
N ILE A 65 4.89 2.70 -2.62
CA ILE A 65 6.17 3.23 -2.19
C ILE A 65 7.24 2.19 -2.50
N TYR A 66 8.26 2.58 -3.26
CA TYR A 66 9.33 1.66 -3.66
C TYR A 66 10.68 2.36 -3.85
N SER A 67 11.73 1.57 -3.89
CA SER A 67 13.09 2.00 -4.24
C SER A 67 13.82 0.86 -4.92
N ARG A 68 14.78 1.21 -5.78
CA ARG A 68 15.71 0.23 -6.38
C ARG A 68 16.58 -0.52 -5.36
N LEU A 69 16.63 -0.02 -4.12
CA LEU A 69 17.39 -0.63 -3.02
C LEU A 69 16.51 -1.53 -2.13
N PHE A 70 15.20 -1.62 -2.40
CA PHE A 70 14.32 -2.44 -1.59
C PHE A 70 14.58 -3.92 -1.83
N ASN A 71 14.56 -4.65 -0.73
CA ASN A 71 14.40 -6.09 -0.68
C ASN A 71 13.28 -6.39 0.32
N GLN A 72 12.80 -7.62 0.34
CA GLN A 72 11.64 -7.99 1.14
C GLN A 72 11.84 -7.75 2.65
N SER A 73 13.05 -7.96 3.17
CA SER A 73 13.33 -7.69 4.59
C SER A 73 13.17 -6.21 4.93
N VAL A 74 13.54 -5.31 4.02
CA VAL A 74 13.39 -3.86 4.21
C VAL A 74 11.92 -3.45 4.14
N THR A 75 11.14 -4.02 3.22
CA THR A 75 9.71 -3.69 3.11
C THR A 75 8.93 -4.15 4.35
N PHE A 76 9.24 -5.30 4.93
CA PHE A 76 8.64 -5.74 6.20
C PHE A 76 8.95 -4.79 7.38
N ASP A 77 10.21 -4.38 7.54
CA ASP A 77 10.59 -3.42 8.59
C ASP A 77 9.86 -2.08 8.41
N TYR A 78 9.80 -1.59 7.17
CA TYR A 78 9.14 -0.32 6.87
C TYR A 78 7.62 -0.38 6.95
N GLU A 79 6.98 -1.52 6.67
CA GLU A 79 5.54 -1.71 6.89
C GLU A 79 5.20 -1.47 8.36
N SER A 80 5.93 -2.12 9.26
CA SER A 80 5.73 -1.99 10.71
C SER A 80 5.93 -0.55 11.18
N LYS A 81 6.95 0.15 10.67
CA LYS A 81 7.22 1.55 10.99
C LYS A 81 6.15 2.49 10.45
N LEU A 82 5.68 2.30 9.22
CA LEU A 82 4.63 3.11 8.62
C LEU A 82 3.31 2.96 9.38
N ILE A 83 2.96 1.75 9.81
CA ILE A 83 1.80 1.53 10.68
C ILE A 83 1.94 2.35 11.96
N GLN A 84 3.08 2.27 12.65
CA GLN A 84 3.33 3.02 13.89
C GLN A 84 3.25 4.53 13.68
N TYR A 85 3.86 5.05 12.60
CA TYR A 85 3.86 6.48 12.31
C TYR A 85 2.47 7.01 11.96
N ILE A 86 1.69 6.29 11.14
CA ILE A 86 0.34 6.72 10.76
C ILE A 86 -0.60 6.65 11.97
N VAL A 87 -0.47 5.63 12.83
CA VAL A 87 -1.22 5.57 14.10
C VAL A 87 -0.89 6.77 15.00
N ALA A 88 0.39 7.12 15.12
CA ALA A 88 0.83 8.22 15.97
C ALA A 88 0.42 9.61 15.46
N ASP A 89 0.20 9.76 14.15
CA ASP A 89 -0.22 11.02 13.53
C ASP A 89 -1.71 11.31 13.71
N GLU A 90 -2.51 10.30 14.09
CA GLU A 90 -3.96 10.39 14.35
C GLU A 90 -4.84 10.94 13.19
N LEU A 91 -4.24 11.24 12.03
CA LEU A 91 -4.94 11.72 10.83
C LEU A 91 -5.79 10.64 10.16
N PHE A 92 -5.39 9.39 10.28
CA PHE A 92 -6.10 8.24 9.73
C PHE A 92 -6.35 7.18 10.80
N GLN A 93 -7.53 6.57 10.76
CA GLN A 93 -7.78 5.33 11.47
C GLN A 93 -7.15 4.15 10.69
N VAL A 94 -6.07 3.59 11.23
CA VAL A 94 -5.41 2.41 10.65
C VAL A 94 -6.27 1.16 10.85
N THR A 95 -6.44 0.37 9.79
CA THR A 95 -7.29 -0.84 9.77
C THR A 95 -6.50 -2.15 9.67
N ASN A 96 -5.17 -2.09 9.76
CA ASN A 96 -4.32 -3.27 9.93
C ASN A 96 -4.79 -4.02 11.18
N LYS A 97 -5.15 -5.30 11.01
CA LYS A 97 -5.46 -6.18 12.15
C LYS A 97 -4.11 -6.58 12.76
N ASN A 98 -3.84 -6.11 13.98
CA ASN A 98 -2.75 -6.64 14.81
C ASN A 98 -2.99 -8.12 15.13
#